data_AF-A0ABD1E2Y6-F1
#
_entry.id   AF-A0ABD1E2Y6-F1
#
_cell.length_a   1.000
_cell.length_b   1.000
_cell.length_c   1.000
_cell.angle_alpha   90.00
_cell.angle_beta   90.00
_cell.angle_gamma   90.00
#
_symmetry.space_group_name_H-M   'P 1'
#
loop_
_entity.id
_entity.type
_entity.pdbx_description
1 polymer ?
#
loop_
_entity_poly.entity_id
_entity_poly.type
_entity_poly.pdbx_seq_one_letter_code
_entity_poly.pdbx_strand_id
1 'polypeptide(L)'
;MVFLLRGIKKRWKQPLGYVFTEHTCQSNHLAFLIKKMIEEVQKRNFTVIGTICDQGKSNVGALNILRQLSKNKLDPEKDKYTFLVNGQKIVALFDPPHLLKTCAITS
;
A
#
# COMPACT_ATOMS: atom_id res chain seq x y z
N MET A 1 -2.23 9.15 10.57
CA MET A 1 -1.96 8.54 9.24
C MET A 1 -3.00 9.04 8.23
N VAL A 2 -2.62 9.26 6.97
CA VAL A 2 -3.52 9.77 5.91
C VAL A 2 -3.45 8.86 4.69
N PHE A 3 -4.60 8.56 4.09
CA PHE A 3 -4.71 7.83 2.83
C PHE A 3 -5.09 8.79 1.71
N LEU A 4 -4.33 8.76 0.61
CA LEU A 4 -4.52 9.63 -0.54
C LEU A 4 -4.74 8.79 -1.80
N LEU A 5 -5.80 9.10 -2.53
CA LEU A 5 -6.01 8.58 -3.88
C LEU A 5 -5.35 9.53 -4.87
N ARG A 6 -4.52 8.99 -5.77
CA ARG A 6 -3.80 9.75 -6.77
C ARG A 6 -4.10 9.21 -8.17
N GLY A 7 -4.44 10.12 -9.08
CA GLY A 7 -4.57 9.80 -10.49
C GLY A 7 -3.22 9.50 -11.13
N ILE A 8 -3.18 8.42 -11.93
CA ILE A 8 -1.95 7.99 -12.61
C ILE A 8 -1.87 8.63 -14.00
N LYS A 9 -2.95 8.53 -14.79
CA LYS A 9 -3.04 9.15 -16.13
C LYS A 9 -3.32 10.65 -16.07
N LYS A 10 -4.15 11.09 -15.13
CA LYS A 10 -4.54 12.49 -14.95
C LYS A 10 -3.95 13.02 -13.65
N ARG A 11 -3.49 14.26 -13.65
CA ARG A 11 -2.90 14.91 -12.47
C ARG A 11 -3.98 15.38 -11.51
N TRP A 12 -4.38 14.51 -10.58
CA TRP A 12 -5.26 14.84 -9.47
C TRP A 12 -4.93 14.01 -8.24
N LYS A 13 -5.31 14.52 -7.07
CA LYS A 13 -5.18 13.83 -5.78
C LYS A 13 -6.36 14.19 -4.89
N GLN A 14 -6.85 13.23 -4.12
CA GLN A 14 -7.93 13.43 -3.15
C GLN A 14 -7.60 12.64 -1.87
N PRO A 15 -7.71 13.26 -0.68
CA PRO A 15 -7.63 12.51 0.56
C PRO A 15 -8.85 11.57 0.68
N LEU A 16 -8.59 10.29 0.90
CA LEU A 16 -9.64 9.28 1.15
C LEU A 16 -10.08 9.26 2.61
N GLY A 17 -9.16 9.58 3.52
CA GLY A 17 -9.43 9.63 4.95
C GLY A 17 -8.16 9.71 5.77
N TYR A 18 -8.34 9.91 7.07
CA TYR A 18 -7.27 9.92 8.06
C TYR A 18 -7.64 9.03 9.24
N VAL A 19 -6.61 8.53 9.91
CA VAL A 19 -6.73 7.72 11.13
C VAL A 19 -5.80 8.31 12.15
N PHE A 20 -6.34 8.63 13.33
CA PHE A 20 -5.55 9.02 14.50
C PHE A 20 -5.11 7.76 15.22
N THR A 21 -3.83 7.72 15.59
CA THR A 21 -3.24 6.62 16.34
C THR A 21 -2.40 7.24 17.45
N GLU A 22 -2.69 6.89 18.70
CA GLU A 22 -1.95 7.38 19.87
C GLU A 22 -0.48 6.89 19.86
N HIS A 23 -0.26 5.69 19.31
CA HIS A 23 1.05 5.08 19.09
C HIS A 23 1.19 4.59 17.65
N THR A 24 2.29 3.87 17.35
CA THR A 24 2.51 3.23 16.06
C THR A 24 1.36 2.28 15.70
N CYS A 25 0.78 2.44 14.51
CA CYS A 25 -0.28 1.57 14.01
C CYS A 25 0.24 0.12 13.87
N GLN A 26 -0.50 -0.84 14.43
CA GLN A 26 -0.19 -2.27 14.27
C GLN A 26 -0.36 -2.69 12.80
N SER A 27 0.56 -3.51 12.30
CA SER A 27 0.59 -3.99 10.91
C SER A 27 -0.73 -4.63 10.46
N ASN A 28 -1.37 -5.38 11.35
CA ASN A 28 -2.64 -6.07 11.12
C ASN A 28 -3.79 -5.08 10.91
N HIS A 29 -3.86 -4.04 11.75
CA HIS A 29 -4.87 -3.00 11.61
C HIS A 29 -4.62 -2.16 10.35
N LEU A 30 -3.35 -1.86 10.05
CA LEU A 30 -2.98 -1.19 8.82
C LEU A 30 -3.35 -1.99 7.57
N ALA A 31 -3.08 -3.30 7.54
CA ALA A 31 -3.47 -4.17 6.43
C ALA A 31 -5.00 -4.15 6.21
N PHE A 32 -5.78 -4.21 7.30
CA PHE A 32 -7.23 -4.08 7.25
C PHE A 32 -7.68 -2.74 6.67
N LEU A 33 -7.08 -1.62 7.13
CA LEU A 33 -7.40 -0.29 6.63
C LEU A 33 -7.07 -0.14 5.13
N ILE A 34 -5.90 -0.61 4.69
CA ILE A 34 -5.49 -0.59 3.28
C ILE A 34 -6.52 -1.35 2.43
N LYS A 35 -6.88 -2.57 2.83
CA LYS A 35 -7.87 -3.38 2.12
C LYS A 35 -9.22 -2.67 2.04
N LYS A 36 -9.72 -2.14 3.15
CA LYS A 36 -11.00 -1.42 3.22
C LYS A 36 -11.01 -0.19 2.31
N MET A 37 -9.95 0.61 2.32
CA MET A 37 -9.84 1.79 1.44
C MET A 37 -9.86 1.39 -0.03
N ILE A 38 -9.14 0.33 -0.41
CA ILE A 38 -9.13 -0.18 -1.78
C ILE A 38 -10.53 -0.65 -2.20
N GLU A 39 -11.22 -1.41 -1.34
CA GLU A 39 -12.58 -1.87 -1.59
C GLU A 39 -13.54 -0.69 -1.81
N GLU A 40 -13.49 0.36 -0.98
CA GLU A 40 -14.32 1.56 -1.13
C GLU A 40 -14.02 2.33 -2.43
N VAL A 41 -12.75 2.39 -2.84
CA VAL A 41 -12.35 3.02 -4.10
C VAL A 41 -12.85 2.21 -5.31
N GLN A 42 -12.71 0.88 -5.26
CA GLN A 42 -13.19 -0.01 -6.31
C GLN A 42 -14.71 0.05 -6.47
N LYS A 43 -15.48 0.15 -5.37
CA LYS A 43 -16.95 0.36 -5.41
C LYS A 43 -17.37 1.60 -6.19
N ARG A 44 -16.50 2.61 -6.28
CA ARG A 44 -16.74 3.87 -7.01
C ARG A 44 -16.21 3.84 -8.44
N ASN A 45 -15.97 2.65 -9.00
CA ASN A 45 -15.47 2.42 -10.35
C ASN A 45 -14.06 2.95 -10.62
N PHE A 46 -13.23 3.10 -9.58
CA PHE A 46 -11.81 3.37 -9.75
C PHE A 46 -11.02 2.06 -9.77
N THR A 47 -10.15 1.93 -10.77
CA THR A 47 -9.19 0.83 -10.87
C THR A 47 -7.94 1.16 -10.04
N VAL A 48 -7.76 0.46 -8.92
CA VAL A 48 -6.54 0.59 -8.11
C VAL A 48 -5.48 -0.35 -8.67
N ILE A 49 -4.38 0.20 -9.19
CA ILE A 49 -3.28 -0.62 -9.75
C ILE A 49 -2.10 -0.79 -8.80
N GLY A 50 -1.98 0.08 -7.80
CA GLY A 50 -0.89 0.01 -6.84
C GLY A 50 -1.06 0.92 -5.63
N THR A 51 -0.25 0.64 -4.62
CA THR A 51 -0.14 1.44 -3.38
C THR A 51 1.30 1.92 -3.22
N ILE A 52 1.49 3.11 -2.65
CA ILE A 52 2.83 3.66 -2.35
C ILE A 52 2.92 3.91 -0.85
N CYS A 53 3.98 3.43 -0.20
CA CYS A 53 4.23 3.63 1.24
C CYS A 53 5.73 3.71 1.54
N ASP A 54 6.13 4.12 2.76
CA ASP A 54 7.53 4.03 3.20
C ASP A 54 7.91 2.59 3.62
N GLN A 55 9.19 2.35 3.93
CA GLN A 55 9.71 1.04 4.39
C GLN A 55 9.63 0.86 5.92
N GLY A 56 8.77 1.61 6.61
CA GLY A 56 8.52 1.45 8.04
C GLY A 56 8.04 0.04 8.38
N LYS A 57 8.43 -0.46 9.57
CA LYS A 57 8.13 -1.83 10.02
C LYS A 57 6.64 -2.18 9.91
N SER A 58 5.75 -1.25 10.24
CA SER A 58 4.30 -1.45 10.13
C SER A 58 3.82 -1.63 8.69
N ASN A 59 4.34 -0.84 7.74
CA ASN A 59 3.99 -0.92 6.31
C ASN A 59 4.47 -2.24 5.70
N VAL A 60 5.72 -2.62 5.98
CA VAL A 60 6.29 -3.90 5.54
C VAL A 60 5.49 -5.07 6.14
N GLY A 61 5.16 -5.01 7.42
CA GLY A 61 4.33 -6.02 8.08
C GLY A 61 2.92 -6.12 7.46
N ALA A 62 2.27 -4.99 7.19
CA ALA A 62 0.95 -4.96 6.57
C ALA A 62 0.97 -5.56 5.16
N LEU A 63 1.99 -5.25 4.36
CA LEU A 63 2.18 -5.84 3.04
C LEU A 63 2.35 -7.36 3.12
N ASN A 64 3.17 -7.86 4.04
CA ASN A 64 3.36 -9.30 4.23
C ASN A 64 2.05 -10.01 4.58
N ILE A 65 1.22 -9.41 5.43
CA ILE A 65 -0.11 -9.94 5.77
C ILE A 65 -1.01 -10.01 4.53
N LEU A 66 -1.10 -8.93 3.74
CA LEU A 66 -1.91 -8.89 2.52
C LEU A 66 -1.45 -9.90 1.47
N ARG A 67 -0.12 -10.09 1.35
CA ARG A 67 0.48 -11.09 0.47
C ARG A 67 0.15 -12.50 0.91
N GLN A 68 0.25 -12.79 2.20
CA GLN A 68 -0.07 -14.11 2.75
C GLN A 68 -1.53 -14.49 2.47
N LEU A 69 -2.45 -13.53 2.58
CA LEU A 69 -3.86 -13.72 2.21
C LEU A 69 -4.08 -13.98 0.71
N SER A 70 -3.12 -13.57 -0.13
CA SER A 70 -3.18 -13.67 -1.59
C SER A 70 -2.37 -14.84 -2.16
N LYS A 71 -1.63 -15.58 -1.30
CA LYS A 71 -0.59 -16.54 -1.68
C LYS A 71 -1.06 -17.65 -2.62
N ASN A 72 -2.29 -18.14 -2.43
CA ASN A 72 -2.83 -19.26 -3.22
C ASN A 72 -3.17 -18.89 -4.68
N LYS A 73 -3.10 -17.60 -5.04
CA LYS A 73 -3.52 -17.08 -6.34
C LYS A 73 -2.42 -16.29 -7.07
N LEU A 74 -1.23 -16.19 -6.49
CA LEU A 74 -0.12 -15.40 -7.00
C LEU A 74 1.13 -16.27 -7.14
N ASP A 75 1.90 -16.00 -8.19
CA ASP A 75 3.18 -16.66 -8.41
C ASP A 75 4.23 -16.02 -7.47
N PRO A 76 4.86 -16.78 -6.56
CA PRO A 76 5.76 -16.23 -5.56
C PRO A 76 6.98 -15.51 -6.14
N GLU A 77 7.45 -15.90 -7.33
CA GLU A 77 8.61 -15.27 -7.96
C GLU A 77 8.23 -14.04 -8.77
N LYS A 78 7.14 -14.13 -9.56
CA LYS A 78 6.73 -13.03 -10.44
C LYS A 78 5.97 -11.92 -9.72
N ASP A 79 5.24 -12.28 -8.66
CA ASP A 79 4.35 -11.37 -7.93
C ASP A 79 4.95 -10.98 -6.56
N LYS A 80 6.28 -10.80 -6.47
CA LYS A 80 7.01 -10.50 -5.22
C LYS A 80 6.56 -9.24 -4.47
N TYR A 81 5.94 -8.28 -5.15
CA TYR A 81 5.40 -7.06 -4.52
C TYR A 81 3.91 -6.86 -4.78
N THR A 82 3.22 -7.92 -5.23
CA THR A 82 1.80 -7.87 -5.56
C THR A 82 0.95 -8.50 -4.48
N PHE A 83 -0.25 -7.98 -4.25
CA PHE A 83 -1.31 -8.63 -3.47
C PHE A 83 -2.65 -8.51 -4.21
N LEU A 84 -3.66 -9.27 -3.77
CA LEU A 84 -4.98 -9.32 -4.40
C LEU A 84 -6.05 -8.70 -3.50
N VAL A 85 -6.88 -7.84 -4.09
CA VAL A 85 -8.12 -7.35 -3.47
C VAL A 85 -9.24 -7.47 -4.49
N ASN A 86 -10.32 -8.18 -4.14
CA ASN A 86 -11.45 -8.47 -5.03
C ASN A 86 -11.04 -9.07 -6.39
N GLY A 87 -10.00 -9.91 -6.42
CA GLY A 87 -9.48 -10.52 -7.64
C GLY A 87 -8.62 -9.60 -8.52
N GLN A 88 -8.46 -8.33 -8.16
CA GLN A 88 -7.56 -7.40 -8.83
C GLN A 88 -6.15 -7.46 -8.20
N LYS A 89 -5.14 -7.59 -9.06
CA LYS A 89 -3.72 -7.50 -8.67
C LYS A 89 -3.35 -6.03 -8.40
N ILE A 90 -2.73 -5.80 -7.24
CA ILE A 90 -2.31 -4.48 -6.79
C ILE A 90 -0.82 -4.56 -6.43
N VAL A 91 -0.02 -3.69 -7.04
CA VAL A 91 1.43 -3.64 -6.79
C VAL A 91 1.73 -2.69 -5.62
N ALA A 92 2.42 -3.18 -4.61
CA ALA A 92 2.95 -2.37 -3.53
C ALA A 92 4.32 -1.82 -3.92
N LEU A 93 4.43 -0.49 -3.98
CA LEU A 93 5.65 0.23 -4.24
C LEU A 93 6.10 0.96 -2.98
N PHE A 94 7.42 1.05 -2.78
CA PHE A 94 7.99 1.86 -1.72
C PHE A 94 8.41 3.22 -2.25
N ASP A 95 8.18 4.28 -1.48
CA ASP A 95 8.48 5.66 -1.88
C ASP A 95 10.02 5.88 -1.95
N PRO A 96 10.60 6.18 -3.12
CA PRO A 96 12.05 6.30 -3.29
C PRO A 96 12.77 7.45 -2.55
N PRO A 97 12.17 8.61 -2.19
CA PRO A 97 12.89 9.70 -1.53
C PRO A 97 13.53 9.32 -0.18
N HIS A 98 12.96 8.33 0.54
CA HIS A 98 13.58 7.81 1.76
C HIS A 98 14.82 6.95 1.50
N LEU A 99 14.96 6.35 0.30
CA LEU A 99 16.15 5.58 -0.06
C LEU A 99 17.34 6.49 -0.40
N LEU A 100 17.09 7.67 -0.98
CA LEU A 100 18.14 8.61 -1.36
C LEU A 100 18.76 9.34 -0.16
N LYS A 101 17.99 9.56 0.93
CA LYS A 101 18.53 10.17 2.16
C LYS A 101 19.54 9.28 2.87
N THR A 102 19.37 7.95 2.83
CA THR A 102 20.30 7.02 3.48
C THR A 102 21.59 6.82 2.67
N CYS A 103 21.53 6.96 1.34
CA CYS A 103 22.72 6.89 0.49
C CYS A 103 23.58 8.17 0.50
N ALA A 104 23.03 9.34 0.87
CA ALA A 104 23.74 10.61 0.80
C ALA A 104 24.54 11.00 2.08
N ILE A 105 24.57 10.16 3.13
CA ILE A 105 25.24 10.48 4.41
C ILE A 105 26.51 9.64 4.62
N THR A 106 26.92 8.84 3.64
CA THR A 106 28.23 8.16 3.62
C THR A 106 28.92 8.42 2.31
N SER A 107 29.46 9.63 2.17
CA SER A 107 30.41 10.00 1.12
C SER A 107 31.21 11.20 1.60
#